data_AF-A0A0J8U1W1-F1
#
_entry.id   AF-A0A0J8U1W1-F1
#
_cell.length_a   1.000
_cell.length_b   1.000
_cell.length_c   1.000
_cell.angle_alpha   90.00
_cell.angle_beta   90.00
_cell.angle_gamma   90.00
#
_symmetry.space_group_name_H-M   'P 1'
#
loop_
_entity.id
_entity.type
_entity.pdbx_description
1 polymer ?
#
loop_
_entity_poly.entity_id
_entity_poly.type
_entity_poly.pdbx_seq_one_letter_code
_entity_poly.pdbx_strand_id
1 'polypeptide(L)'
;MAASSASTSAIQQRVWQGRIPLQIVLSPSECRIYDQSDPYIISIPRLSYLPFILPRLFSFFSSSLIDPDVQAHDGWFSFEGVPLKWHYPVGLLYDLYAGAEPITSKSLSSPGSEREHYVRGGTRENISESGAEGEKDDNHGHDHEFKRDALPWRLMVHFPGVGRK
;
A
#
# COMPACT_ATOMS: atom_id res chain seq x y z
N MET A 1 -40.19 1.32 10.66
CA MET A 1 -39.21 1.82 9.67
C MET A 1 -37.97 2.52 10.27
N ALA A 2 -37.74 2.52 11.59
CA ALA A 2 -36.62 3.28 12.19
C ALA A 2 -35.25 2.55 12.24
N ALA A 3 -35.22 1.22 12.06
CA ALA A 3 -33.99 0.44 12.22
C ALA A 3 -33.02 0.55 11.02
N SER A 4 -33.49 0.89 9.83
CA SER A 4 -32.68 0.94 8.61
C SER A 4 -31.84 2.22 8.45
N SER A 5 -32.23 3.32 9.10
CA SER A 5 -31.49 4.59 9.04
C SER A 5 -30.24 4.57 9.92
N ALA A 6 -30.32 3.91 11.09
CA ALA A 6 -29.21 3.79 12.04
C ALA A 6 -28.03 2.96 11.48
N SER A 7 -28.29 1.94 10.66
CA SER A 7 -27.24 1.17 9.99
C SER A 7 -26.57 1.96 8.87
N THR A 8 -27.34 2.75 8.12
CA THR A 8 -26.83 3.60 7.02
C THR A 8 -25.94 4.71 7.54
N SER A 9 -26.35 5.40 8.62
CA SER A 9 -25.54 6.47 9.23
C SER A 9 -24.23 5.91 9.80
N ALA A 10 -24.24 4.72 10.40
CA ALA A 10 -23.03 4.06 10.88
C ALA A 10 -22.06 3.73 9.73
N ILE A 11 -22.56 3.27 8.58
CA ILE A 11 -21.74 3.03 7.39
C ILE A 11 -21.15 4.34 6.86
N GLN A 12 -21.97 5.39 6.71
CA GLN A 12 -21.51 6.70 6.25
C GLN A 12 -20.42 7.26 7.17
N GLN A 13 -20.57 7.12 8.49
CA GLN A 13 -19.56 7.53 9.46
C GLN A 13 -18.26 6.74 9.28
N ARG A 14 -18.30 5.42 9.08
CA ARG A 14 -17.10 4.63 8.81
C ARG A 14 -16.40 5.05 7.52
N VAL A 15 -17.17 5.31 6.45
CA VAL A 15 -16.63 5.79 5.17
C VAL A 15 -15.96 7.16 5.36
N TRP A 16 -16.62 8.08 6.08
CA TRP A 16 -16.10 9.42 6.36
C TRP A 16 -14.84 9.41 7.23
N GLN A 17 -14.80 8.53 8.22
CA GLN A 17 -13.68 8.39 9.16
C GLN A 17 -12.51 7.57 8.59
N GLY A 18 -12.68 6.91 7.44
CA GLY A 18 -11.65 6.10 6.81
C GLY A 18 -10.38 6.90 6.52
N ARG A 19 -9.21 6.36 6.90
CA ARG A 19 -7.90 7.00 6.70
C ARG A 19 -6.92 6.05 6.02
N ILE A 20 -5.88 6.63 5.43
CA ILE A 20 -4.75 5.90 4.83
C ILE A 20 -3.46 6.41 5.47
N PRO A 21 -2.62 5.51 6.02
CA PRO A 21 -1.26 5.87 6.44
C PRO A 21 -0.39 6.08 5.19
N LEU A 22 0.23 7.25 5.09
CA LEU A 22 1.13 7.64 4.02
C LEU A 22 2.54 7.84 4.55
N GLN A 23 3.51 7.45 3.73
CA GLN A 23 4.89 7.87 3.84
C GLN A 23 5.22 8.68 2.60
N ILE A 24 5.55 9.96 2.76
CA ILE A 24 5.83 10.85 1.65
C ILE A 24 7.32 11.18 1.66
N VAL A 25 8.01 10.94 0.56
CA VAL A 25 9.45 11.24 0.40
C VAL A 25 9.64 12.31 -0.68
N LEU A 26 10.63 13.18 -0.49
CA LEU A 26 11.01 14.14 -1.52
C LEU A 26 11.70 13.41 -2.68
N SER A 27 11.43 13.85 -3.91
CA SER A 27 12.12 13.35 -5.10
C SER A 27 13.64 13.55 -4.98
N PRO A 28 14.46 12.49 -5.17
CA PRO A 28 15.92 12.61 -5.14
C PRO A 28 16.46 13.63 -6.15
N SER A 29 15.76 13.85 -7.26
CA SER A 29 16.12 14.83 -8.30
C SER A 29 15.96 16.29 -7.87
N GLU A 30 15.35 16.52 -6.71
CA GLU A 30 15.02 17.83 -6.14
C GLU A 30 15.56 18.00 -4.71
N CYS A 31 16.22 16.98 -4.17
CA CYS A 31 16.83 17.01 -2.85
C CYS A 31 18.32 17.39 -2.96
N ARG A 32 18.74 18.41 -2.22
CA ARG A 32 20.13 18.88 -2.18
C ARG A 32 21.06 17.96 -1.38
N ILE A 33 20.48 17.16 -0.49
CA ILE A 33 21.18 16.15 0.31
C ILE A 33 20.95 14.83 -0.42
N TYR A 34 22.02 14.19 -0.92
CA TYR A 34 21.95 12.89 -1.61
C TYR A 34 21.05 11.91 -0.84
N ASP A 35 19.84 11.70 -1.36
CA ASP A 35 18.84 10.69 -0.96
C ASP A 35 18.43 10.61 0.53
N GLN A 36 18.59 11.69 1.31
CA GLN A 36 18.37 11.64 2.78
C GLN A 36 17.41 12.71 3.31
N SER A 37 16.34 13.05 2.59
CA SER A 37 15.25 13.80 3.23
C SER A 37 14.49 12.86 4.16
N ASP A 38 14.24 13.31 5.40
CA ASP A 38 13.40 12.55 6.32
C ASP A 38 12.01 12.32 5.71
N PRO A 39 11.43 11.11 5.81
CA PRO A 39 10.11 10.85 5.29
C PRO A 39 9.04 11.58 6.11
N TYR A 40 8.08 12.19 5.41
CA TYR A 40 6.90 12.78 6.02
C TYR A 40 5.82 11.72 6.22
N ILE A 41 5.64 11.25 7.46
CA ILE A 41 4.65 10.22 7.80
C ILE A 41 3.36 10.88 8.31
N ILE A 42 2.23 10.53 7.69
CA ILE A 42 0.93 11.10 8.06
C ILE A 42 -0.21 10.13 7.76
N SER A 43 -1.29 10.19 8.53
CA SER A 43 -2.56 9.54 8.19
C SER A 43 -3.52 10.56 7.60
N ILE A 44 -4.01 10.37 6.37
CA ILE A 44 -4.96 11.30 5.74
C ILE A 44 -6.32 10.64 5.43
N PRO A 45 -7.44 11.40 5.43
CA PRO A 45 -8.76 10.85 5.12
C PRO A 45 -8.85 10.29 3.70
N ARG A 46 -9.57 9.18 3.52
CA ARG A 46 -9.82 8.59 2.19
C ARG A 46 -10.54 9.56 1.24
N LEU A 47 -11.38 10.43 1.80
CA LEU A 47 -12.17 11.42 1.05
C LEU A 47 -11.47 12.77 0.90
N SER A 48 -10.17 12.89 1.20
CA SER A 48 -9.39 14.10 0.91
C SER A 48 -8.70 14.02 -0.45
N TYR A 49 -8.14 15.14 -0.90
CA TYR A 49 -7.34 15.24 -2.13
C TYR A 49 -5.89 15.55 -1.79
N LEU A 50 -4.95 15.01 -2.58
CA LEU A 50 -3.51 15.19 -2.38
C LEU A 50 -3.06 16.67 -2.36
N PRO A 51 -3.55 17.58 -3.24
CA PRO A 51 -3.08 18.97 -3.24
C PRO A 51 -3.21 19.71 -1.90
N PHE A 52 -4.16 19.33 -1.05
CA PHE A 52 -4.35 19.98 0.25
C PHE A 52 -3.18 19.80 1.21
N ILE A 53 -2.32 18.81 1.02
CA ILE A 53 -1.15 18.59 1.87
C ILE A 53 0.11 19.31 1.35
N LEU A 54 0.11 19.77 0.09
CA LEU A 54 1.28 20.37 -0.55
C LEU A 54 1.91 21.54 0.24
N PRO A 55 1.14 22.52 0.77
CA PRO A 55 1.75 23.61 1.54
C PRO A 55 2.51 23.12 2.78
N ARG A 56 2.00 22.07 3.43
CA ARG A 56 2.64 21.48 4.60
C ARG A 56 3.89 20.70 4.24
N LEU A 57 3.85 19.95 3.15
CA LEU A 57 5.02 19.23 2.64
C LEU A 57 6.11 20.18 2.18
N PHE A 58 5.74 21.24 1.45
CA PHE A 58 6.68 22.26 1.00
C PHE A 58 7.40 22.90 2.20
N SER A 59 6.65 23.31 3.24
CA SER A 59 7.25 23.84 4.46
C SER A 59 8.22 22.84 5.12
N PHE A 60 7.85 21.55 5.18
CA PHE A 60 8.68 20.51 5.78
C PHE A 60 9.96 20.23 4.98
N PHE A 61 9.87 20.15 3.66
CA PHE A 61 10.99 19.86 2.77
C PHE A 61 11.78 21.09 2.31
N SER A 62 11.37 22.30 2.69
CA SER A 62 12.01 23.57 2.28
C SER A 62 13.52 23.60 2.51
N SER A 63 14.00 23.02 3.62
CA SER A 63 15.42 22.91 3.94
C SER A 63 16.14 21.75 3.21
N SER A 64 15.44 20.95 2.43
CA SER A 64 16.01 19.86 1.63
C SER A 64 15.95 20.14 0.13
N LEU A 65 15.16 21.12 -0.32
CA LEU A 65 15.01 21.46 -1.73
C LEU A 65 16.29 22.06 -2.34
N ILE A 66 16.57 21.68 -3.58
CA ILE A 66 17.63 22.30 -4.40
C ILE A 66 17.25 23.73 -4.79
N ASP A 67 15.99 23.93 -5.18
CA ASP A 67 15.46 25.22 -5.60
C ASP A 67 14.44 25.72 -4.55
N PRO A 68 14.79 26.73 -3.73
CA PRO A 68 13.91 27.25 -2.69
C PRO A 68 12.80 28.16 -3.23
N ASP A 69 12.88 28.61 -4.49
CA ASP A 69 11.92 29.57 -5.09
C ASP A 69 10.68 28.88 -5.69
N VAL A 70 10.66 27.54 -5.70
CA VAL A 70 9.52 26.76 -6.18
C VAL A 70 8.26 27.02 -5.37
N GLN A 71 7.12 27.00 -6.04
CA GLN A 71 5.84 27.23 -5.38
C GLN A 71 5.26 25.91 -4.86
N ALA A 72 4.70 25.96 -3.65
CA ALA A 72 4.07 24.78 -3.05
C ALA A 72 2.96 24.17 -3.94
N HIS A 73 2.24 25.00 -4.71
CA HIS A 73 1.14 24.56 -5.55
C HIS A 73 1.57 23.91 -6.87
N ASP A 74 2.83 24.07 -7.28
CA ASP A 74 3.40 23.38 -8.43
C ASP A 74 3.74 21.91 -8.12
N GLY A 75 3.66 21.54 -6.84
CA GLY A 75 3.99 20.21 -6.38
C GLY A 75 3.02 19.15 -6.88
N TRP A 76 3.54 17.96 -7.16
CA TRP A 76 2.76 16.80 -7.60
C TRP A 76 3.30 15.51 -7.00
N PHE A 77 2.55 14.42 -7.14
CA PHE A 77 2.86 13.14 -6.50
C PHE A 77 3.05 12.02 -7.52
N SER A 78 3.98 11.11 -7.26
CA SER A 78 4.09 9.84 -7.96
C SER A 78 4.06 8.65 -7.00
N PHE A 79 3.61 7.51 -7.52
CA PHE A 79 3.74 6.20 -6.91
C PHE A 79 4.53 5.31 -7.86
N GLU A 80 5.65 4.74 -7.40
CA GLU A 80 6.52 3.87 -8.22
C GLU A 80 6.89 4.48 -9.59
N GLY A 81 7.16 5.78 -9.60
CA GLY A 81 7.52 6.53 -10.81
C GLY A 81 6.33 6.93 -11.69
N VAL A 82 5.10 6.53 -11.37
CA VAL A 82 3.89 6.90 -12.11
C VAL A 82 3.24 8.14 -11.49
N PRO A 83 3.06 9.25 -12.23
CA PRO A 83 2.35 10.43 -11.74
C PRO A 83 0.89 10.12 -11.37
N LEU A 84 0.46 10.59 -10.21
CA LEU A 84 -0.91 10.41 -9.72
C LEU A 84 -1.84 11.52 -10.22
N LYS A 85 -3.08 11.14 -10.53
CA LYS A 85 -4.14 12.08 -10.91
C LYS A 85 -4.66 12.82 -9.67
N TRP A 86 -4.23 14.07 -9.49
CA TRP A 86 -4.52 14.85 -8.27
C TRP A 86 -6.00 15.13 -8.00
N HIS A 87 -6.84 15.09 -9.04
CA HIS A 87 -8.28 15.34 -8.95
C HIS A 87 -9.09 14.13 -8.45
N TYR A 88 -8.43 13.01 -8.14
CA TYR A 88 -9.07 11.86 -7.50
C TYR A 88 -8.86 11.87 -5.99
N PRO A 89 -9.87 11.43 -5.20
CA PRO A 89 -9.70 11.24 -3.77
C PRO A 89 -8.55 10.27 -3.47
N VAL A 90 -7.84 10.53 -2.37
CA VAL A 90 -6.70 9.71 -1.94
C VAL A 90 -7.11 8.24 -1.77
N GLY A 91 -8.30 8.00 -1.23
CA GLY A 91 -8.86 6.65 -1.08
C GLY A 91 -8.91 5.88 -2.39
N LEU A 92 -9.41 6.53 -3.45
CA LEU A 92 -9.50 5.95 -4.78
C LEU A 92 -8.12 5.70 -5.37
N LEU A 93 -7.20 6.66 -5.24
CA LEU A 93 -5.82 6.48 -5.71
C LEU A 93 -5.13 5.31 -5.00
N TYR A 94 -5.31 5.18 -3.68
CA TYR A 94 -4.77 4.04 -2.94
C TYR A 94 -5.36 2.72 -3.44
N ASP A 95 -6.68 2.62 -3.58
CA ASP A 95 -7.32 1.36 -4.00
C ASP A 95 -6.91 0.96 -5.43
N LEU A 96 -6.66 1.92 -6.33
CA LEU A 96 -6.19 1.68 -7.70
C LEU A 96 -4.72 1.25 -7.78
N TYR A 97 -3.83 1.84 -6.98
CA TYR A 97 -2.38 1.70 -7.14
C TYR A 97 -1.73 0.78 -6.09
N ALA A 98 -2.29 0.68 -4.88
CA ALA A 98 -1.73 -0.12 -3.78
C ALA A 98 -2.21 -1.59 -3.78
N GLY A 99 -2.89 -2.04 -4.83
CA GLY A 99 -3.27 -3.44 -5.01
C GLY A 99 -4.28 -3.96 -4.00
N ALA A 100 -5.30 -3.15 -3.65
CA ALA A 100 -6.44 -3.68 -2.92
C ALA A 100 -7.12 -4.74 -3.79
N GLU A 101 -6.82 -6.02 -3.53
CA GLU A 101 -7.67 -7.13 -3.99
C GLU A 101 -9.11 -6.74 -3.60
N PRO A 102 -10.02 -6.57 -4.56
CA PRO A 102 -11.40 -6.27 -4.23
C PRO A 102 -11.90 -7.38 -3.32
N ILE A 103 -12.72 -7.04 -2.32
CA ILE A 103 -13.44 -8.04 -1.53
C ILE A 103 -14.39 -8.75 -2.50
N THR A 104 -13.87 -9.77 -3.18
CA THR A 104 -14.63 -10.64 -4.05
C THR A 104 -15.41 -11.59 -3.16
N SER A 105 -16.64 -11.94 -3.56
CA SER A 105 -17.46 -12.90 -2.83
C SER A 105 -16.74 -14.23 -2.56
N LYS A 106 -15.67 -14.54 -3.30
CA LYS A 106 -14.77 -15.68 -3.02
C LYS A 106 -14.04 -15.59 -1.68
N SER A 107 -13.73 -14.40 -1.14
CA SER A 107 -13.07 -14.27 0.18
C SER A 107 -14.04 -14.49 1.35
N LEU A 108 -15.35 -14.48 1.09
CA LEU A 108 -16.41 -14.71 2.08
C LEU A 108 -16.99 -16.14 1.97
N SER A 109 -16.57 -16.93 0.98
CA SER A 109 -17.15 -18.23 0.66
C SER A 109 -16.19 -19.42 0.77
N SER A 110 -15.18 -19.37 1.64
CA SER A 110 -14.41 -20.59 1.97
C SER A 110 -14.85 -21.22 3.30
N PRO A 111 -15.92 -22.02 3.30
CA PRO A 111 -15.97 -23.25 4.06
C PRO A 111 -15.44 -24.40 3.18
N GLY A 112 -14.40 -25.09 3.67
CA GLY A 112 -14.18 -26.53 3.47
C GLY A 112 -14.01 -27.08 2.05
N SER A 113 -12.79 -27.56 1.78
CA SER A 113 -12.48 -28.85 1.12
C SER A 113 -13.37 -29.32 -0.04
N GLU A 114 -12.76 -29.48 -1.23
CA GLU A 114 -12.80 -30.79 -1.90
C GLU A 114 -11.64 -30.96 -2.88
N ARG A 115 -11.02 -32.13 -2.75
CA ARG A 115 -9.90 -32.65 -3.54
C ARG A 115 -10.43 -33.13 -4.88
N GLU A 116 -9.76 -32.80 -5.98
CA GLU A 116 -9.80 -33.64 -7.18
C GLU A 116 -8.39 -33.95 -7.67
N HIS A 117 -8.07 -35.24 -7.55
CA HIS A 117 -6.97 -35.93 -8.19
C HIS A 117 -7.17 -35.96 -9.70
N TYR A 118 -6.09 -35.70 -10.47
CA TYR A 118 -5.87 -36.44 -11.71
C TYR A 118 -4.43 -36.91 -11.81
N VAL A 119 -4.31 -38.23 -11.90
CA VAL A 119 -3.10 -39.04 -12.04
C VAL A 119 -2.77 -39.20 -13.53
N ARG A 120 -1.48 -39.14 -13.90
CA ARG A 120 -0.78 -39.97 -14.92
C ARG A 120 0.49 -39.21 -15.36
N GLY A 121 1.69 -39.57 -14.90
CA GLY A 121 2.51 -40.74 -15.28
C GLY A 121 3.84 -40.17 -15.81
N GLY A 122 5.05 -40.66 -15.60
CA GLY A 122 5.65 -41.87 -15.04
C GLY A 122 7.01 -42.02 -15.74
N THR A 123 8.11 -42.32 -15.03
CA THR A 123 9.40 -42.98 -15.44
C THR A 123 10.40 -42.85 -14.26
N ARG A 124 10.66 -43.91 -13.46
CA ARG A 124 11.88 -44.77 -13.31
C ARG A 124 13.16 -44.00 -12.90
N GLU A 125 14.05 -44.40 -11.97
CA GLU A 125 14.36 -45.70 -11.33
C GLU A 125 15.31 -45.50 -10.10
N ASN A 126 15.13 -46.34 -9.07
CA ASN A 126 16.07 -47.00 -8.13
C ASN A 126 17.26 -46.29 -7.43
N ILE A 127 17.38 -46.48 -6.10
CA ILE A 127 18.43 -47.27 -5.39
C ILE A 127 18.11 -47.38 -3.87
N SER A 128 18.40 -48.56 -3.31
CA SER A 128 18.39 -49.12 -1.93
C SER A 128 19.01 -48.21 -0.84
N GLU A 129 18.86 -48.33 0.50
CA GLU A 129 18.58 -49.44 1.42
C GLU A 129 18.43 -48.91 2.89
N SER A 130 17.66 -49.61 3.73
CA SER A 130 17.78 -49.79 5.21
C SER A 130 17.47 -48.65 6.24
N GLY A 131 16.65 -48.97 7.26
CA GLY A 131 16.91 -48.60 8.67
C GLY A 131 15.84 -47.83 9.48
N ALA A 132 15.03 -48.58 10.25
CA ALA A 132 14.46 -48.31 11.58
C ALA A 132 13.87 -46.93 12.01
N GLU A 133 12.57 -46.98 12.35
CA GLU A 133 11.88 -46.45 13.55
C GLU A 133 12.30 -45.10 14.17
N GLY A 134 11.34 -44.18 14.29
CA GLY A 134 11.50 -43.01 15.16
C GLY A 134 10.53 -41.87 14.87
N GLU A 135 9.29 -42.01 15.34
CA GLU A 135 8.28 -40.98 15.41
C GLU A 135 8.75 -39.78 16.25
N LYS A 136 8.90 -38.61 15.61
CA LYS A 136 8.93 -37.28 16.25
C LYS A 136 8.50 -36.24 15.22
N ASP A 137 7.21 -35.89 15.28
CA ASP A 137 6.63 -34.74 14.60
C ASP A 137 7.20 -33.44 15.19
N ASP A 138 8.33 -32.98 14.67
CA ASP A 138 8.76 -31.59 14.81
C ASP A 138 8.00 -30.75 13.77
N ASN A 139 6.68 -30.60 13.99
CA ASN A 139 5.86 -29.68 13.22
C ASN A 139 6.26 -28.25 13.63
N HIS A 140 7.33 -27.75 13.00
CA HIS A 140 7.63 -26.33 12.93
C HIS A 140 6.45 -25.70 12.18
N GLY A 141 5.48 -25.22 12.96
CA GLY A 141 4.44 -24.35 12.46
C GLY A 141 5.10 -23.19 11.73
N HIS A 142 5.13 -23.27 10.41
CA HIS A 142 5.21 -22.09 9.58
C HIS A 142 3.86 -21.41 9.75
N ASP A 143 3.75 -20.66 10.84
CA ASP A 143 2.80 -19.58 10.97
C ASP A 143 3.09 -18.66 9.78
N HIS A 144 2.38 -18.87 8.67
CA HIS A 144 2.16 -17.82 7.70
C HIS A 144 1.27 -16.78 8.40
N GLU A 145 1.89 -16.07 9.34
CA GLU A 145 1.42 -14.81 9.88
C GLU A 145 1.31 -13.90 8.66
N PHE A 146 0.12 -13.81 8.07
CA PHE A 146 -0.25 -12.71 7.17
C PHE A 146 -0.35 -11.41 7.98
N LYS A 147 0.70 -11.10 8.75
CA LYS A 147 1.10 -9.73 8.99
C LYS A 147 1.60 -9.23 7.65
N ARG A 148 0.67 -8.76 6.82
CA ARG A 148 1.01 -7.57 6.06
C ARG A 148 1.32 -6.54 7.14
N ASP A 149 2.58 -6.45 7.54
CA ASP A 149 3.12 -5.23 8.11
C ASP A 149 2.89 -4.20 7.01
N ALA A 150 1.68 -3.64 6.99
CA ALA A 150 1.16 -2.85 5.90
C ALA A 150 1.91 -1.55 5.99
N LEU A 151 3.10 -1.54 5.40
CA LEU A 151 3.96 -0.39 5.33
C LEU A 151 3.09 0.75 4.78
N PRO A 152 3.24 1.95 5.36
CA PRO A 152 2.48 3.11 4.91
C PRO A 152 2.62 3.26 3.39
N TRP A 153 1.52 3.61 2.71
CA TRP A 153 1.54 3.78 1.26
C TRP A 153 2.56 4.86 0.90
N ARG A 154 3.61 4.45 0.20
CA ARG A 154 4.77 5.30 -0.05
C ARG A 154 4.56 6.12 -1.32
N LEU A 155 4.50 7.43 -1.15
CA LEU A 155 4.41 8.39 -2.24
C LEU A 155 5.68 9.20 -2.35
N MET A 156 6.00 9.63 -3.56
CA MET A 156 7.04 10.61 -3.81
C MET A 156 6.40 11.95 -4.16
N VAL A 157 6.85 13.02 -3.52
CA VAL A 157 6.46 14.39 -3.86
C VAL A 157 7.54 15.04 -4.72
N HIS A 158 7.11 15.79 -5.71
CA HIS A 158 7.95 16.54 -6.63
C HIS A 158 7.54 18.02 -6.58
N PHE A 159 8.50 18.92 -6.55
CA PHE A 159 8.40 20.37 -6.63
C PHE A 159 9.28 20.86 -7.80
N PRO A 160 8.76 20.83 -9.04
CA PRO A 160 9.56 21.11 -10.22
C PRO A 160 10.03 22.57 -10.23
N GLY A 161 11.34 22.76 -10.41
CA GLY A 161 11.96 24.08 -10.60
C GLY A 161 11.49 24.76 -11.89
N VAL A 162 11.51 26.10 -11.88
CA VAL A 162 11.00 26.96 -12.97
C VAL A 162 11.76 26.78 -14.31
N GLY A 163 12.88 26.04 -14.34
CA GLY A 163 13.78 25.92 -15.49
C GLY A 163 13.83 24.59 -16.24
N ARG A 164 12.99 23.58 -15.93
CA ARG A 164 13.01 22.28 -16.64
C ARG A 164 11.77 22.13 -17.53
N LYS A 165 11.86 22.60 -18.77
CA LYS A 165 10.96 22.23 -19.88
C LYS A 165 11.75 21.55 -20.98
#